data_AF-A0AAW2RBL3-F1
#
_entry.id   AF-A0AAW2RBL3-F1
#
_cell.length_a   1.000
_cell.length_b   1.000
_cell.length_c   1.000
_cell.angle_alpha   90.00
_cell.angle_beta   90.00
_cell.angle_gamma   90.00
#
_symmetry.space_group_name_H-M   'P 1'
#
loop_
_entity.id
_entity.type
_entity.pdbx_description
1 polymer ?
#
loop_
_entity_poly.entity_id
_entity_poly.type
_entity_poly.pdbx_seq_one_letter_code
_entity_poly.pdbx_strand_id
1 'polypeptide(L)'
;MGAFLALVFSLLLGLVLVCKLFGISIFKEKAKAAATAASLPNGTKFYWPLLGETLAFLHPHNSTSTGRFLQDHCSRFGSVFKSHLFFTPTIVSCDLELNTFVLQNEERLFQSSYPKPVHDILGNLSMMLVSGDLHKKLRSVALSFINASKSRPDFLLVVEKLSISFIDSWKTKNQVHFLKEARQLTFYLMLKNLVSIEPEDPIAAKVLHDFLTFMKGFVSLPLHIPGTAYSKAVTARRRISSTLKDIIKKRESAMSGAHGRGDFLDEVMGKGCLNDEEKVSILLDLLLAGYETTSGLMALIVYFLAHAPSALQTLQNEHQVLRKRKKEGEPLSWEDYKNMEFTSHVISEALRCGNLVKFVHRKALKDVKFKGVGKSCLLLQFTDKRFLREHDLTIGVEFGARMVTIDGRPIKLQIWDTAGQESFRSITRSYYRGAAGALLVYDITRRETFNHLASWLEDARQHANPNITILLVGNKSDLAHRRAVSKEEGEQFAKENGLLFLEASASTGQNVEEAFTKTGAKILQKIQEGVFDVSNESSGIKVGHGRAQGPVGGRDGAVAQRSGCCS
;
A
#
# COMPACT_ATOMS: atom_id res chain seq x y z
N MET A 1 51.91 49.39 9.15
CA MET A 1 50.63 49.41 9.92
C MET A 1 49.40 49.20 9.03
N GLY A 2 49.27 49.86 7.88
CA GLY A 2 48.08 49.75 7.00
C GLY A 2 47.77 48.35 6.44
N ALA A 3 48.78 47.56 6.06
CA ALA A 3 48.57 46.23 5.50
C ALA A 3 48.01 45.21 6.52
N PHE A 4 48.41 45.33 7.79
CA PHE A 4 47.92 44.45 8.87
C PHE A 4 46.44 44.74 9.19
N LEU A 5 46.06 46.02 9.26
CA LEU A 5 44.67 46.44 9.45
C LEU A 5 43.76 46.00 8.30
N ALA A 6 44.22 46.07 7.05
CA ALA A 6 43.46 45.61 5.89
C ALA A 6 43.20 44.09 5.92
N LEU A 7 44.19 43.30 6.37
CA LEU A 7 44.08 41.85 6.46
C LEU A 7 43.12 41.42 7.59
N VAL A 8 43.20 42.08 8.74
CA VAL A 8 42.27 41.88 9.88
C VAL A 8 40.84 42.23 9.48
N PHE A 9 40.64 43.36 8.78
CA PHE A 9 39.32 43.78 8.31
C PHE A 9 38.72 42.79 7.28
N SER A 10 39.56 42.25 6.38
CA SER A 10 39.14 41.27 5.37
C SER A 10 38.74 39.93 6.00
N LEU A 11 39.47 39.48 7.03
CA LEU A 11 39.13 38.30 7.83
C LEU A 11 37.83 38.47 8.61
N LEU A 12 37.60 39.63 9.23
CA LEU A 12 36.35 39.95 9.91
C LEU A 12 35.16 39.99 8.94
N LEU A 13 35.34 40.58 7.75
CA LEU A 13 34.30 40.61 6.72
C LEU A 13 33.97 39.20 6.21
N GLY A 14 35.00 38.35 6.03
CA GLY A 14 34.85 36.95 5.67
C GLY A 14 34.09 36.15 6.74
N LEU A 15 34.39 36.36 8.02
CA LEU A 15 33.71 35.71 9.13
C LEU A 15 32.23 36.09 9.19
N VAL A 16 31.90 37.37 9.01
CA VAL A 16 30.50 37.85 8.95
C VAL A 16 29.75 37.25 7.76
N LEU A 17 30.42 37.09 6.61
CA LEU A 17 29.81 36.47 5.43
C LEU A 17 29.52 34.99 5.68
N VAL A 18 30.46 34.25 6.30
CA VAL A 18 30.28 32.84 6.67
C VAL A 18 29.15 32.69 7.68
N CYS A 19 29.10 33.52 8.73
CA CYS A 19 28.01 33.49 9.71
C CYS A 19 26.64 33.80 9.08
N LYS A 20 26.57 34.75 8.13
CA LYS A 20 25.33 35.03 7.38
C LYS A 20 24.92 33.86 6.48
N LEU A 21 25.86 33.25 5.75
CA LEU A 21 25.59 32.09 4.90
C LEU A 21 25.14 30.88 5.73
N PHE A 22 25.77 30.65 6.88
CA PHE A 22 25.40 29.58 7.81
C PHE A 22 24.02 29.84 8.44
N GLY A 23 23.73 31.09 8.84
CA GLY A 23 22.42 31.51 9.33
C GLY A 23 21.31 31.35 8.29
N ILE A 24 21.57 31.70 7.02
CA ILE A 24 20.64 31.49 5.90
C ILE A 24 20.43 29.99 5.66
N SER A 25 21.48 29.16 5.76
CA SER A 25 21.38 27.71 5.62
C SER A 25 20.49 27.09 6.69
N ILE A 26 20.73 27.45 7.96
CA ILE A 26 19.90 27.00 9.10
C ILE A 26 18.46 27.48 8.95
N PHE A 27 18.24 28.73 8.52
CA PHE A 27 16.91 29.27 8.30
C PHE A 27 16.18 28.54 7.14
N LYS A 28 16.89 28.25 6.04
CA LYS A 28 16.35 27.44 4.93
C LYS A 28 16.02 26.01 5.37
N GLU A 29 16.86 25.37 6.18
CA GLU A 29 16.56 24.06 6.75
C GLU A 29 15.35 24.09 7.68
N LYS A 30 15.27 25.08 8.58
CA LYS A 30 14.10 25.26 9.46
C LYS A 30 12.82 25.55 8.68
N ALA A 31 12.89 26.39 7.65
CA ALA A 31 11.76 26.67 6.78
C ALA A 31 11.33 25.42 5.98
N LYS A 32 12.30 24.62 5.51
CA LYS A 32 12.04 23.35 4.82
C LYS A 32 11.42 22.31 5.76
N ALA A 33 11.90 22.20 6.99
CA ALA A 33 11.35 21.34 8.04
C ALA A 33 9.92 21.78 8.47
N ALA A 34 9.67 23.09 8.56
CA ALA A 34 8.35 23.63 8.84
C ALA A 34 7.36 23.38 7.69
N ALA A 35 7.80 23.52 6.44
CA ALA A 35 6.99 23.21 5.26
C ALA A 35 6.68 21.71 5.12
N THR A 36 7.61 20.83 5.52
CA THR A 36 7.33 19.38 5.58
C THR A 36 6.34 19.07 6.69
N ALA A 37 6.48 19.67 7.87
CA ALA A 37 5.56 19.48 8.99
C ALA A 37 4.11 19.89 8.69
N ALA A 38 3.90 20.93 7.87
CA ALA A 38 2.57 21.38 7.45
C ALA A 38 1.87 20.42 6.46
N SER A 39 2.62 19.53 5.81
CA SER A 39 2.10 18.58 4.80
C SER A 39 1.88 17.15 5.32
N LEU A 40 2.23 16.88 6.58
CA LEU A 40 2.06 15.57 7.20
C LEU A 40 0.64 15.40 7.75
N PRO A 41 0.12 14.16 7.82
CA PRO A 41 -1.13 13.88 8.51
C PRO A 41 -1.12 14.43 9.95
N ASN A 42 -2.30 14.89 10.40
CA ASN A 42 -2.51 15.30 11.77
C ASN A 42 -2.22 14.13 12.73
N GLY A 43 -1.90 14.44 13.98
CA GLY A 43 -1.58 13.40 14.95
C GLY A 43 -1.20 13.97 16.32
N THR A 44 -0.84 13.06 17.22
CA THR A 44 -0.41 13.43 18.57
C THR A 44 0.87 14.27 18.51
N LYS A 45 0.85 15.46 19.11
CA LYS A 45 1.99 16.39 19.13
C LYS A 45 2.98 16.11 20.26
N PHE A 46 2.52 15.52 21.36
CA PHE A 46 3.30 15.24 22.55
C PHE A 46 3.12 13.78 22.94
N TYR A 47 4.24 13.06 23.04
CA TYR A 47 4.27 11.64 23.37
C TYR A 47 5.43 11.35 24.32
N TRP A 48 5.40 10.19 24.99
CA TRP A 48 6.42 9.84 25.99
C TRP A 48 7.82 9.80 25.36
N PRO A 49 8.87 10.32 26.02
CA PRO A 49 10.23 10.25 25.50
C PRO A 49 10.62 8.80 25.17
N LEU A 50 11.19 8.57 23.99
CA LEU A 50 11.60 7.26 23.44
C LEU A 50 10.44 6.30 23.08
N LEU A 51 9.54 5.97 24.01
CA LEU A 51 8.48 4.97 23.79
C LEU A 51 7.34 5.48 22.91
N GLY A 52 7.18 6.80 22.81
CA GLY A 52 6.09 7.41 22.07
C GLY A 52 4.72 6.96 22.60
N GLU A 53 3.90 6.41 21.72
CA GLU A 53 2.57 5.87 22.03
C GLU A 53 2.52 4.32 21.95
N THR A 54 3.68 3.66 21.85
CA THR A 54 3.80 2.22 21.58
C THR A 54 3.04 1.35 22.58
N LEU A 55 3.09 1.69 23.89
CA LEU A 55 2.38 0.90 24.91
C LEU A 55 0.86 1.02 24.79
N ALA A 56 0.36 2.21 24.46
CA ALA A 56 -1.07 2.43 24.23
C ALA A 56 -1.52 1.72 22.95
N PHE A 57 -0.69 1.74 21.91
CA PHE A 57 -0.94 1.04 20.64
C PHE A 57 -0.98 -0.48 20.82
N LEU A 58 -0.09 -1.05 21.64
CA LEU A 58 -0.01 -2.49 21.92
C LEU A 58 -0.97 -2.96 23.02
N HIS A 59 -1.80 -2.07 23.58
CA HIS A 59 -2.72 -2.44 24.64
C HIS A 59 -3.70 -3.52 24.16
N PRO A 60 -3.87 -4.63 24.91
CA PRO A 60 -4.78 -5.71 24.53
C PRO A 60 -6.21 -5.20 24.36
N HIS A 61 -6.91 -5.76 23.36
CA HIS A 61 -8.31 -5.48 23.06
C HIS A 61 -8.94 -6.71 22.39
N ASN A 62 -10.27 -6.74 22.32
CA ASN A 62 -10.99 -7.83 21.67
C ASN A 62 -10.57 -7.96 20.19
N SER A 63 -10.27 -9.18 19.74
CA SER A 63 -9.83 -9.45 18.36
C SER A 63 -10.84 -9.02 17.29
N THR A 64 -12.12 -8.92 17.63
CA THR A 64 -13.17 -8.40 16.75
C THR A 64 -13.25 -6.87 16.66
N SER A 65 -12.41 -6.17 17.43
CA SER A 65 -12.35 -4.70 17.44
C SER A 65 -11.02 -4.20 16.88
N THR A 66 -11.00 -2.92 16.50
CA THR A 66 -9.78 -2.17 16.15
C THR A 66 -9.02 -1.66 17.38
N GLY A 67 -9.59 -1.81 18.58
CA GLY A 67 -9.01 -1.32 19.82
C GLY A 67 -9.21 0.19 20.04
N ARG A 68 -9.21 0.61 21.31
CA ARG A 68 -9.45 2.02 21.71
C ARG A 68 -8.46 2.97 21.07
N PHE A 69 -7.18 2.61 21.04
CA PHE A 69 -6.13 3.47 20.49
C PHE A 69 -6.44 3.91 19.06
N LEU A 70 -6.73 2.97 18.15
CA LEU A 70 -7.04 3.30 16.76
C LEU A 70 -8.38 4.02 16.63
N GLN A 71 -9.41 3.63 17.39
CA GLN A 71 -10.71 4.31 17.37
C GLN A 71 -10.60 5.78 17.78
N ASP A 72 -9.92 6.06 18.88
CA ASP A 72 -9.74 7.41 19.41
C ASP A 72 -8.90 8.27 18.46
N HIS A 73 -7.85 7.71 17.86
CA HIS A 73 -7.01 8.46 16.92
C HIS A 73 -7.73 8.72 15.60
N CYS A 74 -8.43 7.71 15.05
CA CYS A 74 -9.18 7.88 13.82
C CYS A 74 -10.31 8.91 13.97
N SER A 75 -11.00 8.92 15.11
CA SER A 75 -12.05 9.92 15.38
C SER A 75 -11.49 11.34 15.54
N ARG A 76 -10.29 11.49 16.10
CA ARG A 76 -9.66 12.80 16.36
C ARG A 76 -8.90 13.37 15.17
N PHE A 77 -8.23 12.53 14.40
CA PHE A 77 -7.24 12.93 13.40
C PHE A 77 -7.58 12.46 11.98
N GLY A 78 -8.63 11.66 11.81
CA GLY A 78 -8.99 11.02 10.55
C GLY A 78 -8.34 9.63 10.39
N SER A 79 -8.70 8.92 9.32
CA SER A 79 -8.26 7.55 9.05
C SER A 79 -6.76 7.40 8.77
N VAL A 80 -6.03 8.51 8.60
CA VAL A 80 -4.58 8.53 8.43
C VAL A 80 -4.02 9.58 9.39
N PHE A 81 -3.11 9.16 10.27
CA PHE A 81 -2.57 10.06 11.29
C PHE A 81 -1.11 9.78 11.61
N LYS A 82 -0.43 10.79 12.15
CA LYS A 82 0.96 10.68 12.65
C LYS A 82 0.98 10.23 14.11
N SER A 83 1.93 9.36 14.44
CA SER A 83 2.24 8.93 15.80
C SER A 83 3.76 8.69 15.94
N HIS A 84 4.18 8.21 17.11
CA HIS A 84 5.52 7.71 17.37
C HIS A 84 5.42 6.30 17.95
N LEU A 85 5.66 5.29 17.12
CA LEU A 85 5.47 3.88 17.46
C LEU A 85 6.79 3.13 17.23
N PHE A 86 7.07 2.17 18.11
CA PHE A 86 8.26 1.30 18.02
C PHE A 86 9.56 2.09 17.88
N PHE A 87 9.71 3.16 18.66
CA PHE A 87 10.87 4.07 18.66
C PHE A 87 11.08 4.87 17.36
N THR A 88 10.07 4.93 16.49
CA THR A 88 10.17 5.61 15.20
C THR A 88 8.97 6.53 14.93
N PRO A 89 9.18 7.71 14.29
CA PRO A 89 8.08 8.48 13.73
C PRO A 89 7.29 7.63 12.72
N THR A 90 5.98 7.51 12.93
CA THR A 90 5.16 6.54 12.20
C THR A 90 3.90 7.22 11.66
N ILE A 91 3.54 6.92 10.41
CA ILE A 91 2.21 7.22 9.87
C ILE A 91 1.37 5.95 10.02
N VAL A 92 0.23 6.07 10.70
CA VAL A 92 -0.75 5.00 10.86
C VAL A 92 -1.86 5.22 9.85
N SER A 93 -2.19 4.16 9.11
CA SER A 93 -3.24 4.20 8.09
C SER A 93 -4.31 3.15 8.38
N CYS A 94 -5.51 3.62 8.69
CA CYS A 94 -6.76 2.86 8.69
C CYS A 94 -7.56 3.10 7.41
N ASP A 95 -6.98 3.80 6.42
CA ASP A 95 -7.61 4.09 5.14
C ASP A 95 -7.36 2.95 4.14
N LEU A 96 -8.45 2.37 3.61
CA LEU A 96 -8.38 1.24 2.67
C LEU A 96 -7.57 1.56 1.41
N GLU A 97 -7.72 2.77 0.87
CA GLU A 97 -7.06 3.17 -0.37
C GLU A 97 -5.56 3.35 -0.14
N LEU A 98 -5.16 3.99 0.97
CA LEU A 98 -3.74 4.14 1.33
C LEU A 98 -3.10 2.78 1.58
N ASN A 99 -3.80 1.90 2.30
CA ASN A 99 -3.31 0.55 2.57
C ASN A 99 -3.11 -0.23 1.27
N THR A 100 -4.07 -0.17 0.35
CA THR A 100 -3.96 -0.79 -0.98
C THR A 100 -2.78 -0.21 -1.77
N PHE A 101 -2.64 1.11 -1.80
CA PHE A 101 -1.54 1.81 -2.47
C PHE A 101 -0.18 1.43 -1.90
N VAL A 102 -0.03 1.36 -0.57
CA VAL A 102 1.21 0.96 0.10
C VAL A 102 1.59 -0.47 -0.30
N LEU A 103 0.63 -1.40 -0.27
CA LEU A 103 0.87 -2.82 -0.57
C LEU A 103 1.17 -3.06 -2.06
N GLN A 104 0.53 -2.34 -2.97
CA GLN A 104 0.78 -2.44 -4.42
C GLN A 104 2.14 -1.84 -4.82
N ASN A 105 2.68 -0.92 -4.02
CA ASN A 105 3.94 -0.23 -4.28
C ASN A 105 5.12 -0.75 -3.43
N GLU A 106 5.04 -2.01 -2.99
CA GLU A 106 6.13 -2.74 -2.36
C GLU A 106 7.37 -2.75 -3.29
N GLU A 107 8.56 -2.56 -2.71
CA GLU A 107 9.86 -2.45 -3.39
C GLU A 107 10.02 -1.21 -4.30
N ARG A 108 8.95 -0.46 -4.61
CA ARG A 108 8.99 0.78 -5.43
C ARG A 108 8.96 2.06 -4.60
N LEU A 109 7.94 2.19 -3.74
CA LEU A 109 7.75 3.36 -2.88
C LEU A 109 7.88 2.99 -1.40
N PHE A 110 7.58 1.73 -1.06
CA PHE A 110 7.59 1.21 0.30
C PHE A 110 8.39 -0.08 0.38
N GLN A 111 8.83 -0.42 1.58
CA GLN A 111 9.52 -1.68 1.86
C GLN A 111 9.08 -2.22 3.21
N SER A 112 8.95 -3.55 3.34
CA SER A 112 8.84 -4.24 4.62
C SER A 112 9.91 -3.76 5.61
N SER A 113 9.48 -3.34 6.80
CA SER A 113 10.41 -2.78 7.80
C SER A 113 9.92 -3.07 9.22
N TYR A 114 10.14 -4.31 9.66
CA TYR A 114 9.78 -4.72 11.01
C TYR A 114 10.79 -4.21 12.05
N PRO A 115 10.37 -4.06 13.33
CA PRO A 115 11.28 -3.65 14.40
C PRO A 115 12.47 -4.60 14.53
N LYS A 116 13.67 -4.06 14.82
CA LYS A 116 14.91 -4.84 14.99
C LYS A 116 14.75 -6.12 15.83
N PRO A 117 13.98 -6.13 16.93
CA PRO A 117 13.84 -7.37 17.68
C PRO A 117 13.19 -8.54 16.95
N VAL A 118 12.34 -8.25 15.97
CA VAL A 118 11.78 -9.26 15.06
C VAL A 118 12.88 -9.86 14.20
N HIS A 119 13.93 -9.11 13.87
CA HIS A 119 15.10 -9.63 13.13
C HIS A 119 15.88 -10.67 13.92
N ASP A 120 16.13 -10.47 15.21
CA ASP A 120 16.91 -11.46 15.97
C ASP A 120 16.11 -12.76 16.19
N ILE A 121 14.78 -12.67 16.23
CA ILE A 121 13.90 -13.84 16.35
C ILE A 121 13.68 -14.53 15.00
N LEU A 122 13.39 -13.82 13.92
CA LEU A 122 13.11 -14.43 12.60
C LEU A 122 14.36 -14.65 11.74
N GLY A 123 15.46 -14.00 12.10
CA GLY A 123 16.75 -14.02 11.42
C GLY A 123 16.75 -13.25 10.11
N ASN A 124 17.93 -12.81 9.72
CA ASN A 124 18.13 -11.87 8.62
C ASN A 124 17.75 -12.41 7.24
N LEU A 125 17.59 -13.74 7.10
CA LEU A 125 17.17 -14.39 5.85
C LEU A 125 15.66 -14.70 5.80
N SER A 126 14.89 -14.30 6.82
CA SER A 126 13.45 -14.52 6.83
C SER A 126 12.78 -13.78 5.68
N MET A 127 11.83 -14.45 5.02
CA MET A 127 11.03 -13.89 3.93
C MET A 127 10.28 -12.62 4.34
N MET A 128 9.96 -12.45 5.64
CA MET A 128 9.32 -11.23 6.14
C MET A 128 10.25 -10.02 6.19
N LEU A 129 11.57 -10.24 6.21
CA LEU A 129 12.59 -9.23 6.47
C LEU A 129 13.47 -8.93 5.27
N VAL A 130 13.69 -9.90 4.39
CA VAL A 130 14.45 -9.70 3.15
C VAL A 130 13.63 -8.91 2.12
N SER A 131 14.29 -8.33 1.12
CA SER A 131 13.63 -7.60 0.02
C SER A 131 14.41 -7.78 -1.28
N GLY A 132 13.81 -7.40 -2.41
CA GLY A 132 14.45 -7.46 -3.72
C GLY A 132 14.63 -8.90 -4.21
N ASP A 133 15.74 -9.18 -4.88
CA ASP A 133 15.92 -10.46 -5.58
C ASP A 133 15.95 -11.67 -4.65
N LEU A 134 16.51 -11.52 -3.45
CA LEU A 134 16.49 -12.59 -2.44
C LEU A 134 15.06 -12.92 -1.99
N HIS A 135 14.23 -11.89 -1.74
CA HIS A 135 12.83 -12.09 -1.40
C HIS A 135 12.06 -12.76 -2.54
N LYS A 136 12.24 -12.30 -3.80
CA LYS A 136 11.63 -12.92 -4.98
C LYS A 136 12.02 -14.39 -5.13
N LYS A 137 13.30 -14.72 -4.91
CA LYS A 137 13.84 -16.08 -4.94
C LYS A 137 13.18 -16.97 -3.89
N LEU A 138 13.18 -16.55 -2.62
CA LEU A 138 12.57 -17.32 -1.53
C LEU A 138 11.05 -17.50 -1.73
N ARG A 139 10.36 -16.42 -2.13
CA ARG A 139 8.92 -16.46 -2.43
C ARG A 139 8.59 -17.42 -3.57
N SER A 140 9.40 -17.44 -4.63
CA SER A 140 9.23 -18.36 -5.76
C SER A 140 9.32 -19.83 -5.34
N VAL A 141 10.29 -20.16 -4.47
CA VAL A 141 10.43 -21.52 -3.91
C VAL A 141 9.21 -21.91 -3.07
N ALA A 142 8.76 -21.03 -2.17
CA ALA A 142 7.57 -21.29 -1.36
C ALA A 142 6.29 -21.46 -2.20
N LEU A 143 6.09 -20.64 -3.24
CA LEU A 143 4.93 -20.77 -4.13
C LEU A 143 4.95 -22.07 -4.93
N SER A 144 6.12 -22.50 -5.40
CA SER A 144 6.30 -23.80 -6.07
C SER A 144 5.82 -24.94 -5.19
N PHE A 145 6.25 -24.94 -3.93
CA PHE A 145 5.85 -25.94 -2.96
C PHE A 145 4.35 -25.93 -2.67
N ILE A 146 3.75 -24.75 -2.47
CA ILE A 146 2.31 -24.65 -2.22
C ILE A 146 1.52 -25.21 -3.41
N ASN A 147 1.96 -24.93 -4.64
CA ASN A 147 1.32 -25.44 -5.85
C ASN A 147 1.50 -26.95 -6.00
N ALA A 148 2.70 -27.46 -5.72
CA ALA A 148 3.00 -28.90 -5.75
C ALA A 148 2.18 -29.65 -4.68
N SER A 149 2.15 -29.14 -3.45
CA SER A 149 1.44 -29.75 -2.32
C SER A 149 -0.06 -29.83 -2.55
N LYS A 150 -0.68 -28.78 -3.10
CA LYS A 150 -2.12 -28.79 -3.44
C LYS A 150 -2.47 -29.83 -4.50
N SER A 151 -1.51 -30.18 -5.36
CA SER A 151 -1.70 -31.15 -6.44
C SER A 151 -1.43 -32.59 -5.99
N ARG A 152 -0.90 -32.78 -4.78
CA ARG A 152 -0.63 -34.11 -4.23
C ARG A 152 -1.93 -34.82 -3.85
N PRO A 153 -2.18 -36.03 -4.38
CA PRO A 153 -3.41 -36.77 -4.10
C PRO A 153 -3.54 -37.18 -2.62
N ASP A 154 -2.43 -37.28 -1.89
CA ASP A 154 -2.39 -37.68 -0.48
C ASP A 154 -2.47 -36.50 0.51
N PHE A 155 -2.42 -35.24 0.04
CA PHE A 155 -2.44 -34.07 0.94
C PHE A 155 -3.69 -34.03 1.80
N LEU A 156 -4.87 -34.17 1.19
CA LEU A 156 -6.14 -34.19 1.93
C LEU A 156 -6.22 -35.40 2.87
N LEU A 157 -5.73 -36.55 2.44
CA LEU A 157 -5.72 -37.77 3.25
C LEU A 157 -4.88 -37.58 4.52
N VAL A 158 -3.72 -36.92 4.42
CA VAL A 158 -2.87 -36.61 5.57
C VAL A 158 -3.58 -35.65 6.53
N VAL A 159 -4.18 -34.58 6.01
CA VAL A 159 -4.95 -33.61 6.82
C VAL A 159 -6.10 -34.30 7.55
N GLU A 160 -6.86 -35.14 6.85
CA GLU A 160 -8.00 -35.88 7.39
C GLU A 160 -7.57 -36.87 8.46
N LYS A 161 -6.60 -37.74 8.18
CA LYS A 161 -6.10 -38.74 9.15
C LYS A 161 -5.60 -38.09 10.43
N LEU A 162 -4.83 -37.01 10.31
CA LEU A 162 -4.29 -36.32 11.48
C LEU A 162 -5.42 -35.62 12.27
N SER A 163 -6.38 -35.01 11.57
CA SER A 163 -7.54 -34.37 12.22
C SER A 163 -8.39 -35.38 12.98
N ILE A 164 -8.68 -36.55 12.38
CA ILE A 164 -9.43 -37.63 13.03
C ILE A 164 -8.68 -38.16 14.26
N SER A 165 -7.37 -38.39 14.15
CA SER A 165 -6.53 -38.84 15.28
C SER A 165 -6.62 -37.88 16.49
N PHE A 166 -6.56 -36.57 16.23
CA PHE A 166 -6.72 -35.56 17.28
C PHE A 166 -8.13 -35.60 17.88
N ILE A 167 -9.18 -35.65 17.06
CA ILE A 167 -10.59 -35.72 17.52
C ILE A 167 -10.82 -36.99 18.34
N ASP A 168 -10.27 -38.13 17.93
CA ASP A 168 -10.37 -39.40 18.65
C ASP A 168 -9.70 -39.31 20.03
N SER A 169 -8.58 -38.59 20.13
CA SER A 169 -7.89 -38.35 21.42
C SER A 169 -8.73 -37.54 22.42
N TRP A 170 -9.81 -36.89 21.96
CA TRP A 170 -10.69 -36.09 22.81
C TRP A 170 -11.83 -36.90 23.43
N LYS A 171 -12.11 -38.12 22.94
CA LYS A 171 -13.24 -38.95 23.39
C LYS A 171 -13.24 -39.26 24.88
N THR A 172 -12.06 -39.31 25.51
CA THR A 172 -11.89 -39.59 26.94
C THR A 172 -11.77 -38.32 27.79
N LYS A 173 -11.79 -37.13 27.19
CA LYS A 173 -11.60 -35.84 27.87
C LYS A 173 -12.94 -35.15 28.12
N ASN A 174 -13.21 -34.73 29.35
CA ASN A 174 -14.39 -33.93 29.70
C ASN A 174 -14.27 -32.46 29.24
N GLN A 175 -13.04 -31.96 29.08
CA GLN A 175 -12.76 -30.60 28.65
C GLN A 175 -11.55 -30.59 27.71
N VAL A 176 -11.64 -29.81 26.64
CA VAL A 176 -10.59 -29.69 25.63
C VAL A 176 -10.21 -28.22 25.47
N HIS A 177 -8.92 -27.92 25.67
CA HIS A 177 -8.37 -26.60 25.37
C HIS A 177 -8.10 -26.47 23.87
N PHE A 178 -9.15 -26.17 23.09
CA PHE A 178 -9.13 -26.29 21.63
C PHE A 178 -7.96 -25.55 20.94
N LEU A 179 -7.62 -24.31 21.34
CA LEU A 179 -6.50 -23.58 20.73
C LEU A 179 -5.15 -24.31 20.91
N LYS A 180 -4.95 -25.02 22.03
CA LYS A 180 -3.73 -25.79 22.28
C LYS A 180 -3.66 -27.00 21.35
N GLU A 181 -4.78 -27.71 21.19
CA GLU A 181 -4.90 -28.86 20.30
C GLU A 181 -4.74 -28.44 18.83
N ALA A 182 -5.39 -27.34 18.42
CA ALA A 182 -5.28 -26.79 17.07
C ALA A 182 -3.82 -26.41 16.72
N ARG A 183 -3.10 -25.78 17.66
CA ARG A 183 -1.66 -25.46 17.51
C ARG A 183 -0.81 -26.71 17.29
N GLN A 184 -1.04 -27.77 18.07
CA GLN A 184 -0.33 -29.03 17.91
C GLN A 184 -0.65 -29.70 16.57
N LEU A 185 -1.93 -29.77 16.19
CA LEU A 185 -2.37 -30.31 14.90
C LEU A 185 -1.68 -29.61 13.73
N THR A 186 -1.73 -28.27 13.70
CA THR A 186 -1.10 -27.49 12.63
C THR A 186 0.42 -27.61 12.64
N PHE A 187 1.04 -27.73 13.81
CA PHE A 187 2.48 -27.94 13.93
C PHE A 187 2.91 -29.25 13.27
N TYR A 188 2.26 -30.35 13.62
CA TYR A 188 2.59 -31.68 13.08
C TYR A 188 2.28 -31.76 11.59
N LEU A 189 1.19 -31.16 11.14
CA LEU A 189 0.88 -31.06 9.71
C LEU A 189 1.99 -30.33 8.95
N MET A 190 2.52 -29.23 9.51
CA MET A 190 3.64 -28.51 8.90
C MET A 190 4.94 -29.34 8.93
N LEU A 191 5.27 -30.01 10.03
CA LEU A 191 6.45 -30.89 10.08
C LEU A 191 6.37 -32.03 9.06
N LYS A 192 5.20 -32.66 8.94
CA LYS A 192 4.97 -33.72 7.96
C LYS A 192 5.15 -33.22 6.53
N ASN A 193 4.53 -32.09 6.18
CA ASN A 193 4.59 -31.54 4.83
C ASN A 193 5.94 -30.90 4.48
N LEU A 194 6.65 -30.31 5.45
CA LEU A 194 7.91 -29.63 5.20
C LEU A 194 9.10 -30.59 5.18
N VAL A 195 9.13 -31.59 6.07
CA VAL A 195 10.33 -32.42 6.31
C VAL A 195 10.03 -33.93 6.47
N SER A 196 8.79 -34.37 6.26
CA SER A 196 8.35 -35.77 6.44
C SER A 196 8.63 -36.34 7.83
N ILE A 197 8.46 -35.53 8.88
CA ILE A 197 8.54 -35.99 10.27
C ILE A 197 7.13 -36.27 10.79
N GLU A 198 6.93 -37.47 11.33
CA GLU A 198 5.67 -37.89 11.93
C GLU A 198 5.57 -37.46 13.40
N PRO A 199 4.35 -37.31 13.96
CA PRO A 199 4.16 -36.94 15.37
C PRO A 199 4.85 -37.88 16.38
N GLU A 200 4.99 -39.17 16.04
CA GLU A 200 5.57 -40.21 16.89
C GLU A 200 7.10 -40.16 16.93
N ASP A 201 7.74 -39.41 16.03
CA ASP A 201 9.20 -39.27 16.00
C ASP A 201 9.68 -38.46 17.23
N PRO A 202 10.67 -38.95 18.01
CA PRO A 202 11.24 -38.20 19.14
C PRO A 202 11.74 -36.81 18.76
N ILE A 203 12.19 -36.62 17.51
CA ILE A 203 12.62 -35.33 16.97
C ILE A 203 11.43 -34.36 16.93
N ALA A 204 10.22 -34.81 16.60
CA ALA A 204 9.03 -33.97 16.51
C ALA A 204 8.71 -33.30 17.86
N ALA A 205 8.76 -34.07 18.95
CA ALA A 205 8.53 -33.55 20.30
C ALA A 205 9.61 -32.54 20.73
N LYS A 206 10.87 -32.79 20.39
CA LYS A 206 11.99 -31.87 20.65
C LYS A 206 11.81 -30.54 19.91
N VAL A 207 11.52 -30.60 18.60
CA VAL A 207 11.28 -29.40 17.78
C VAL A 207 10.06 -28.66 18.29
N LEU A 208 8.97 -29.34 18.65
CA LEU A 208 7.78 -28.71 19.23
C LEU A 208 8.11 -27.93 20.51
N HIS A 209 8.86 -28.53 21.43
CA HIS A 209 9.23 -27.87 22.69
C HIS A 209 10.05 -26.58 22.46
N ASP A 210 11.07 -26.65 21.61
CA ASP A 210 11.87 -25.47 21.26
C ASP A 210 11.02 -24.43 20.51
N PHE A 211 10.14 -24.88 19.61
CA PHE A 211 9.26 -24.01 18.84
C PHE A 211 8.24 -23.28 19.73
N LEU A 212 7.69 -23.94 20.76
CA LEU A 212 6.84 -23.27 21.76
C LEU A 212 7.60 -22.22 22.56
N THR A 213 8.85 -22.49 22.90
CA THR A 213 9.73 -21.52 23.59
C THR A 213 10.02 -20.32 22.69
N PHE A 214 10.28 -20.58 21.41
CA PHE A 214 10.44 -19.56 20.37
C PHE A 214 9.20 -18.67 20.25
N MET A 215 8.00 -19.25 20.14
CA MET A 215 6.75 -18.50 20.02
C MET A 215 6.45 -17.61 21.23
N LYS A 216 6.74 -18.09 22.45
CA LYS A 216 6.58 -17.28 23.67
C LYS A 216 7.41 -16.01 23.63
N GLY A 217 8.63 -16.05 23.08
CA GLY A 217 9.44 -14.84 22.96
C GLY A 217 9.07 -13.97 21.77
N PHE A 218 8.57 -14.55 20.66
CA PHE A 218 8.11 -13.81 19.49
C PHE A 218 6.98 -12.82 19.82
N VAL A 219 6.07 -13.20 20.72
CA VAL A 219 4.97 -12.34 21.19
C VAL A 219 5.30 -11.53 22.46
N SER A 220 6.54 -11.61 22.95
CA SER A 220 6.95 -10.94 24.20
C SER A 220 7.58 -9.58 23.96
N LEU A 221 7.73 -8.80 25.04
CA LEU A 221 8.47 -7.54 24.98
C LEU A 221 9.93 -7.81 24.57
N PRO A 222 10.45 -7.11 23.55
CA PRO A 222 11.74 -7.44 22.97
C PRO A 222 12.94 -6.92 23.76
N LEU A 223 13.15 -7.46 24.96
CA LEU A 223 14.27 -7.13 25.82
C LEU A 223 15.28 -8.28 25.84
N HIS A 224 16.45 -8.04 25.24
CA HIS A 224 17.55 -8.99 25.20
C HIS A 224 18.33 -9.02 26.53
N ILE A 225 17.64 -9.44 27.59
CA ILE A 225 18.16 -9.61 28.93
C ILE A 225 18.14 -11.12 29.25
N PRO A 226 19.24 -11.70 29.75
CA PRO A 226 19.27 -13.11 30.14
C PRO A 226 18.10 -13.48 31.06
N GLY A 227 17.40 -14.57 30.74
CA GLY A 227 16.25 -15.06 31.50
C GLY A 227 14.87 -14.60 30.98
N THR A 228 14.81 -13.55 30.16
CA THR A 228 13.55 -13.10 29.54
C THR A 228 13.03 -14.10 28.52
N ALA A 229 11.72 -14.03 28.23
CA ALA A 229 11.09 -14.82 27.17
C ALA A 229 11.75 -14.57 25.80
N TYR A 230 12.10 -13.31 25.51
CA TYR A 230 12.80 -12.91 24.29
C TYR A 230 14.18 -13.57 24.16
N SER A 231 15.03 -13.48 25.18
CA SER A 231 16.37 -14.10 25.15
C SER A 231 16.29 -15.61 24.98
N LYS A 232 15.34 -16.27 25.68
CA LYS A 232 15.08 -17.71 25.54
C LYS A 232 14.62 -18.08 24.13
N ALA A 233 13.82 -17.26 23.47
CA ALA A 233 13.39 -17.50 22.09
C ALA A 233 14.52 -17.39 21.08
N VAL A 234 15.43 -16.44 21.24
CA VAL A 234 16.63 -16.34 20.38
C VAL A 234 17.50 -17.59 20.52
N THR A 235 17.66 -18.13 21.74
CA THR A 235 18.35 -19.42 21.94
C THR A 235 17.59 -20.59 21.33
N ALA A 236 16.27 -20.67 21.52
CA ALA A 236 15.43 -21.72 20.96
C ALA A 236 15.47 -21.72 19.42
N ARG A 237 15.44 -20.54 18.79
CA ARG A 237 15.64 -20.37 17.35
C ARG A 237 16.92 -21.07 16.88
N ARG A 238 18.05 -20.83 17.53
CA ARG A 238 19.34 -21.45 17.16
C ARG A 238 19.29 -22.98 17.25
N ARG A 239 18.61 -23.54 18.27
CA ARG A 239 18.43 -24.99 18.42
C ARG A 239 17.55 -25.59 17.32
N ILE A 240 16.46 -24.91 16.95
CA ILE A 240 15.59 -25.32 15.84
C ILE A 240 16.38 -25.29 14.53
N SER A 241 17.09 -24.19 14.25
CA SER A 241 17.93 -24.07 13.06
C SER A 241 18.99 -25.16 12.97
N SER A 242 19.66 -25.49 14.09
CA SER A 242 20.62 -26.60 14.14
C SER A 242 19.96 -27.94 13.81
N THR A 243 18.79 -28.20 14.40
CA THR A 243 18.06 -29.46 14.17
C THR A 243 17.61 -29.58 12.71
N LEU A 244 17.09 -28.50 12.12
CA LEU A 244 16.71 -28.46 10.70
C LEU A 244 17.92 -28.65 9.79
N LYS A 245 19.07 -28.04 10.12
CA LYS A 245 20.32 -28.22 9.36
C LYS A 245 20.80 -29.67 9.39
N ASP A 246 20.69 -30.35 10.53
CA ASP A 246 21.02 -31.77 10.64
C ASP A 246 20.08 -32.64 9.81
N ILE A 247 18.79 -32.31 9.75
CA ILE A 247 17.80 -32.98 8.90
C ILE A 247 18.16 -32.82 7.41
N ILE A 248 18.49 -31.61 6.98
CA ILE A 248 18.89 -31.31 5.60
C ILE A 248 20.12 -32.14 5.22
N LYS A 249 21.18 -32.10 6.03
CA LYS A 249 22.42 -32.85 5.77
C LYS A 249 22.19 -34.36 5.67
N LYS A 250 21.40 -34.93 6.59
CA LYS A 250 21.04 -36.35 6.55
C LYS A 250 20.28 -36.68 5.26
N ARG A 251 19.36 -35.81 4.83
CA ARG A 251 18.60 -36.01 3.60
C ARG A 251 19.49 -35.93 2.35
N GLU A 252 20.40 -34.97 2.29
CA GLU A 252 21.40 -34.83 1.21
C GLU A 252 22.27 -36.08 1.09
N SER A 253 22.73 -36.65 2.20
CA SER A 253 23.52 -37.88 2.19
C SER A 253 22.74 -39.13 1.74
N ALA A 254 21.42 -39.14 1.91
CA ALA A 254 20.55 -40.26 1.54
C ALA A 254 20.05 -40.21 0.08
N MET A 255 20.07 -39.03 -0.55
CA MET A 255 19.62 -38.80 -1.93
C MET A 255 20.53 -39.42 -3.00
N SER A 256 21.70 -39.96 -2.62
CA SER A 256 22.62 -40.66 -3.54
C SER A 256 22.11 -42.04 -4.00
N GLY A 257 20.89 -42.48 -3.64
CA GLY A 257 20.36 -43.79 -4.06
C GLY A 257 18.85 -44.05 -3.95
N ALA A 258 17.99 -43.06 -3.66
CA ALA A 258 16.55 -43.29 -3.46
C ALA A 258 15.65 -42.22 -4.10
N HIS A 259 14.41 -42.61 -4.47
CA HIS A 259 13.35 -41.67 -4.88
C HIS A 259 12.98 -40.76 -3.69
N GLY A 260 12.84 -39.46 -3.93
CA GLY A 260 12.49 -38.45 -2.91
C GLY A 260 11.14 -38.74 -2.24
N ARG A 261 10.96 -38.24 -1.02
CA ARG A 261 9.71 -38.34 -0.22
C ARG A 261 8.61 -37.39 -0.70
N GLY A 262 8.93 -36.48 -1.62
CA GLY A 262 8.02 -35.50 -2.23
C GLY A 262 7.61 -34.37 -1.28
N ASP A 263 8.31 -34.20 -0.15
CA ASP A 263 8.08 -33.12 0.82
C ASP A 263 8.68 -31.79 0.35
N PHE A 264 8.46 -30.71 1.11
CA PHE A 264 9.02 -29.40 0.75
C PHE A 264 10.54 -29.42 0.65
N LEU A 265 11.19 -30.16 1.54
CA LEU A 265 12.64 -30.23 1.57
C LEU A 265 13.18 -30.82 0.27
N ASP A 266 12.54 -31.86 -0.27
CA ASP A 266 12.91 -32.42 -1.57
C ASP A 266 12.70 -31.42 -2.72
N GLU A 267 11.61 -30.64 -2.71
CA GLU A 267 11.35 -29.56 -3.69
C GLU A 267 12.42 -28.45 -3.62
N VAL A 268 12.79 -28.04 -2.41
CA VAL A 268 13.84 -27.04 -2.17
C VAL A 268 15.20 -27.55 -2.64
N MET A 269 15.52 -28.81 -2.34
CA MET A 269 16.78 -29.44 -2.74
C MET A 269 16.85 -29.65 -4.25
N GLY A 270 15.75 -30.02 -4.90
CA GLY A 270 15.67 -30.26 -6.35
C GLY A 270 15.92 -29.01 -7.19
N LYS A 271 15.64 -27.81 -6.67
CA LYS A 271 15.90 -26.55 -7.39
C LYS A 271 17.36 -26.09 -7.35
N GLY A 272 18.18 -26.61 -6.42
CA GLY A 272 19.61 -26.29 -6.29
C GLY A 272 19.95 -24.81 -6.09
N CYS A 273 18.95 -23.94 -5.89
CA CYS A 273 19.14 -22.50 -5.92
C CYS A 273 19.41 -21.89 -4.55
N LEU A 274 19.08 -22.59 -3.45
CA LEU A 274 19.23 -22.08 -2.08
C LEU A 274 20.47 -22.65 -1.38
N ASN A 275 21.19 -21.80 -0.64
CA ASN A 275 22.23 -22.26 0.29
C ASN A 275 21.61 -22.81 1.60
N ASP A 276 22.40 -23.49 2.42
CA ASP A 276 21.87 -24.17 3.63
C ASP A 276 21.19 -23.22 4.62
N GLU A 277 21.69 -21.99 4.79
CA GLU A 277 21.09 -21.00 5.68
C GLU A 277 19.75 -20.49 5.12
N GLU A 278 19.67 -20.28 3.80
CA GLU A 278 18.42 -19.95 3.10
C GLU A 278 17.39 -21.08 3.22
N LYS A 279 17.81 -22.36 3.06
CA LYS A 279 16.95 -23.54 3.23
C LYS A 279 16.38 -23.62 4.65
N VAL A 280 17.23 -23.46 5.67
CA VAL A 280 16.79 -23.48 7.08
C VAL A 280 15.84 -22.32 7.37
N SER A 281 16.13 -21.13 6.83
CA SER A 281 15.29 -19.94 7.05
C SER A 281 13.89 -20.12 6.48
N ILE A 282 13.77 -20.56 5.22
CA ILE A 282 12.46 -20.74 4.57
C ILE A 282 11.63 -21.85 5.23
N LEU A 283 12.27 -22.93 5.71
CA LEU A 283 11.61 -23.98 6.47
C LEU A 283 11.03 -23.44 7.79
N LEU A 284 11.83 -22.66 8.53
CA LEU A 284 11.39 -22.06 9.78
C LEU A 284 10.27 -21.03 9.57
N ASP A 285 10.36 -20.21 8.53
CA ASP A 285 9.33 -19.23 8.17
C ASP A 285 7.99 -19.91 7.84
N LEU A 286 8.00 -20.99 7.05
CA LEU A 286 6.79 -21.73 6.71
C LEU A 286 6.21 -22.46 7.94
N LEU A 287 7.05 -23.04 8.79
CA LEU A 287 6.63 -23.65 10.05
C LEU A 287 5.93 -22.63 10.95
N LEU A 288 6.50 -21.42 11.06
CA LEU A 288 5.90 -20.29 11.78
C LEU A 288 4.55 -19.87 11.19
N ALA A 289 4.51 -19.66 9.88
CA ALA A 289 3.31 -19.21 9.19
C ALA A 289 2.16 -20.21 9.37
N GLY A 290 2.42 -21.51 9.17
CA GLY A 290 1.40 -22.55 9.26
C GLY A 290 0.93 -22.82 10.70
N TYR A 291 1.80 -22.62 11.69
CA TYR A 291 1.48 -22.85 13.11
C TYR A 291 0.51 -21.80 13.68
N GLU A 292 0.89 -20.52 13.65
CA GLU A 292 0.15 -19.51 14.43
C GLU A 292 -1.13 -19.05 13.73
N THR A 293 -1.08 -18.89 12.39
CA THR A 293 -2.21 -18.32 11.64
C THR A 293 -3.36 -19.31 11.51
N THR A 294 -3.09 -20.54 11.07
CA THR A 294 -4.12 -21.57 10.86
C THR A 294 -4.77 -21.97 12.18
N SER A 295 -3.98 -22.22 13.23
CA SER A 295 -4.53 -22.61 14.53
C SER A 295 -5.36 -21.50 15.19
N GLY A 296 -4.93 -20.24 15.06
CA GLY A 296 -5.68 -19.08 15.50
C GLY A 296 -7.02 -18.96 14.76
N LEU A 297 -7.02 -19.16 13.44
CA LEU A 297 -8.24 -19.13 12.63
C LEU A 297 -9.20 -20.25 13.03
N MET A 298 -8.71 -21.48 13.20
CA MET A 298 -9.52 -22.61 13.66
C MET A 298 -10.21 -22.30 14.99
N ALA A 299 -9.46 -21.75 15.96
CA ALA A 299 -10.01 -21.39 17.26
C ALA A 299 -11.07 -20.29 17.16
N LEU A 300 -10.86 -19.30 16.29
CA LEU A 300 -11.84 -18.24 16.03
C LEU A 300 -13.11 -18.77 15.36
N ILE A 301 -12.99 -19.71 14.40
CA ILE A 301 -14.13 -20.36 13.76
C ILE A 301 -14.97 -21.09 14.81
N VAL A 302 -14.34 -21.91 15.67
CA VAL A 302 -15.05 -22.62 16.74
C VAL A 302 -15.73 -21.62 17.69
N TYR A 303 -15.03 -20.55 18.07
CA TYR A 303 -15.59 -19.50 18.91
C TYR A 303 -16.81 -18.82 18.26
N PHE A 304 -16.72 -18.41 17.00
CA PHE A 304 -17.82 -17.73 16.31
C PHE A 304 -19.02 -18.65 16.07
N LEU A 305 -18.79 -19.90 15.66
CA LEU A 305 -19.86 -20.88 15.46
C LEU A 305 -20.59 -21.21 16.76
N ALA A 306 -19.88 -21.25 17.90
CA ALA A 306 -20.50 -21.43 19.22
C ALA A 306 -21.50 -20.30 19.56
N HIS A 307 -21.31 -19.10 19.01
CA HIS A 307 -22.20 -17.95 19.18
C HIS A 307 -23.18 -17.75 18.02
N ALA A 308 -23.15 -18.63 17.01
CA ALA A 308 -24.01 -18.56 15.82
C ALA A 308 -24.64 -19.93 15.51
N PRO A 309 -25.62 -20.41 16.31
CA PRO A 309 -26.20 -21.75 16.16
C PRO A 309 -26.82 -22.01 14.78
N SER A 310 -27.41 -20.98 14.16
CA SER A 310 -27.96 -21.07 12.80
C SER A 310 -26.87 -21.36 11.75
N ALA A 311 -25.72 -20.69 11.85
CA ALA A 311 -24.58 -20.95 10.98
C ALA A 311 -24.01 -22.35 11.23
N LEU A 312 -23.90 -22.77 12.49
CA LEU A 312 -23.45 -24.12 12.83
C LEU A 312 -24.39 -25.19 12.24
N GLN A 313 -25.70 -24.99 12.32
CA GLN A 313 -26.67 -25.93 11.75
C GLN A 313 -26.55 -26.02 10.22
N THR A 314 -26.40 -24.88 9.53
CA THR A 314 -26.18 -24.86 8.07
C THR A 314 -24.89 -25.58 7.69
N LEU A 315 -23.80 -25.37 8.44
CA LEU A 315 -22.53 -26.06 8.24
C LEU A 315 -22.65 -27.58 8.45
N GLN A 316 -23.38 -28.01 9.49
CA GLN A 316 -23.67 -29.42 9.74
C GLN A 316 -24.48 -30.04 8.60
N ASN A 317 -25.50 -29.35 8.09
CA ASN A 317 -26.32 -29.81 6.97
C ASN A 317 -25.47 -29.99 5.70
N GLU A 318 -24.60 -29.04 5.37
CA GLU A 318 -23.65 -29.14 4.25
C GLU A 318 -22.80 -30.41 4.35
N HIS A 319 -22.13 -30.62 5.49
CA HIS A 319 -21.27 -31.79 5.66
C HIS A 319 -22.04 -33.12 5.76
N GLN A 320 -23.28 -33.12 6.26
CA GLN A 320 -24.14 -34.31 6.25
C GLN A 320 -24.52 -34.72 4.82
N VAL A 321 -24.80 -33.76 3.94
CA VAL A 321 -25.08 -34.04 2.52
C VAL A 321 -23.87 -34.68 1.85
N LEU A 322 -22.66 -34.16 2.11
CA LEU A 322 -21.42 -34.74 1.60
C LEU A 322 -21.18 -36.15 2.18
N ARG A 323 -21.35 -36.33 3.50
CA ARG A 323 -21.16 -37.62 4.16
C ARG A 323 -22.05 -38.72 3.60
N LYS A 324 -23.31 -38.42 3.24
CA LYS A 324 -24.27 -39.37 2.66
C LYS A 324 -23.86 -39.89 1.29
N ARG A 325 -23.00 -39.18 0.56
CA ARG A 325 -22.50 -39.60 -0.77
C ARG A 325 -21.32 -40.57 -0.69
N LYS A 326 -20.73 -40.75 0.49
CA LYS A 326 -19.49 -41.52 0.70
C LYS A 326 -19.73 -42.79 1.51
N LYS A 327 -18.96 -43.83 1.22
CA LYS A 327 -18.95 -45.08 2.01
C LYS A 327 -18.30 -44.86 3.37
N GLU A 328 -18.47 -45.82 4.28
CA GLU A 328 -17.75 -45.80 5.56
C GLU A 328 -16.25 -46.01 5.33
N GLY A 329 -15.43 -45.17 5.97
CA GLY A 329 -13.97 -45.17 5.80
C GLY A 329 -13.45 -44.59 4.47
N GLU A 330 -14.33 -44.08 3.60
CA GLU A 330 -13.91 -43.45 2.34
C GLU A 330 -13.37 -42.03 2.60
N PRO A 331 -12.11 -41.71 2.24
CA PRO A 331 -11.48 -40.44 2.55
C PRO A 331 -12.03 -39.28 1.72
N LEU A 332 -11.85 -38.06 2.22
CA LEU A 332 -12.21 -36.83 1.54
C LEU A 332 -11.43 -36.66 0.23
N SER A 333 -12.15 -36.39 -0.85
CA SER A 333 -11.59 -36.05 -2.15
C SER A 333 -11.50 -34.53 -2.35
N TRP A 334 -10.73 -34.10 -3.35
CA TRP A 334 -10.67 -32.69 -3.73
C TRP A 334 -12.02 -32.15 -4.21
N GLU A 335 -12.84 -33.01 -4.81
CA GLU A 335 -14.18 -32.66 -5.24
C GLU A 335 -15.10 -32.44 -4.03
N ASP A 336 -14.96 -33.25 -2.98
CA ASP A 336 -15.71 -33.04 -1.72
C ASP A 336 -15.37 -31.67 -1.12
N TYR A 337 -14.09 -31.30 -1.07
CA TYR A 337 -13.64 -30.00 -0.56
C TYR A 337 -14.20 -28.82 -1.38
N LYS A 338 -14.21 -28.90 -2.72
CA LYS A 338 -14.79 -27.85 -3.57
C LYS A 338 -16.28 -27.64 -3.34
N ASN A 339 -17.00 -28.68 -2.94
CA ASN A 339 -18.43 -28.63 -2.67
C ASN A 339 -18.77 -28.09 -1.26
N MET A 340 -17.78 -27.65 -0.48
CA MET A 340 -17.96 -27.03 0.85
C MET A 340 -18.11 -25.50 0.75
N GLU A 341 -19.14 -25.03 0.04
CA GLU A 341 -19.35 -23.61 -0.25
C GLU A 341 -19.62 -22.77 1.01
N PHE A 342 -20.52 -23.22 1.87
CA PHE A 342 -20.84 -22.53 3.11
C PHE A 342 -19.66 -22.56 4.10
N THR A 343 -18.90 -23.66 4.14
CA THR A 343 -17.63 -23.71 4.88
C THR A 343 -16.67 -22.60 4.44
N SER A 344 -16.55 -22.33 3.13
CA SER A 344 -15.73 -21.24 2.60
C SER A 344 -16.20 -19.85 3.07
N HIS A 345 -17.52 -19.63 3.13
CA HIS A 345 -18.10 -18.41 3.69
C HIS A 345 -17.78 -18.26 5.19
N VAL A 346 -17.90 -19.33 5.97
CA VAL A 346 -17.54 -19.33 7.40
C VAL A 346 -16.06 -18.99 7.60
N ILE A 347 -15.16 -19.57 6.80
CA ILE A 347 -13.72 -19.29 6.85
C ILE A 347 -13.46 -17.81 6.52
N SER A 348 -14.08 -17.29 5.45
CA SER A 348 -13.90 -15.91 5.00
C SER A 348 -14.41 -14.91 6.04
N GLU A 349 -15.56 -15.18 6.65
CA GLU A 349 -16.13 -14.33 7.69
C GLU A 349 -15.33 -14.39 8.99
N ALA A 350 -14.80 -15.56 9.36
CA ALA A 350 -13.90 -15.69 10.49
C ALA A 350 -12.57 -14.93 10.28
N LEU A 351 -12.03 -14.92 9.06
CA LEU A 351 -10.87 -14.09 8.71
C LEU A 351 -11.20 -12.60 8.82
N ARG A 352 -12.36 -12.18 8.30
CA ARG A 352 -12.83 -10.79 8.33
C ARG A 352 -13.03 -10.29 9.76
N CYS A 353 -13.70 -11.06 10.61
CA CYS A 353 -14.01 -10.71 11.99
C CYS A 353 -12.83 -10.91 12.94
N GLY A 354 -12.06 -11.98 12.73
CA GLY A 354 -10.97 -12.38 13.61
C GLY A 354 -9.73 -11.51 13.48
N ASN A 355 -9.45 -11.03 12.26
CA ASN A 355 -8.33 -10.15 11.93
C ASN A 355 -7.01 -10.54 12.64
N LEU A 356 -6.52 -11.75 12.33
CA LEU A 356 -5.33 -12.36 12.95
C LEU A 356 -4.06 -11.51 12.78
N VAL A 357 -3.93 -10.82 11.64
CA VAL A 357 -2.83 -9.89 11.35
C VAL A 357 -3.38 -8.47 11.34
N LYS A 358 -3.29 -7.80 12.48
CA LYS A 358 -3.91 -6.49 12.71
C LYS A 358 -3.33 -5.36 11.86
N PHE A 359 -2.02 -5.39 11.60
CA PHE A 359 -1.30 -4.37 10.84
C PHE A 359 0.00 -4.96 10.28
N VAL A 360 0.60 -4.26 9.32
CA VAL A 360 1.89 -4.59 8.71
C VAL A 360 2.83 -3.40 8.82
N HIS A 361 4.14 -3.67 8.96
CA HIS A 361 5.13 -2.60 9.03
C HIS A 361 5.71 -2.30 7.64
N ARG A 362 5.75 -1.00 7.30
CA ARG A 362 6.34 -0.51 6.06
C ARG A 362 7.14 0.76 6.32
N LYS A 363 8.21 0.92 5.55
CA LYS A 363 9.01 2.13 5.48
C LYS A 363 8.85 2.75 4.09
N ALA A 364 8.56 4.04 4.03
CA ALA A 364 8.62 4.79 2.79
C ALA A 364 10.08 4.95 2.35
N LEU A 365 10.39 4.63 1.09
CA LEU A 365 11.74 4.70 0.53
C LEU A 365 12.08 6.10 0.00
N LYS A 366 11.06 6.91 -0.24
CA LYS A 366 11.13 8.30 -0.71
C LYS A 366 9.95 9.08 -0.15
N ASP A 367 9.95 10.39 -0.32
CA ASP A 367 8.79 11.21 0.01
C ASP A 367 7.59 10.78 -0.84
N VAL A 368 6.50 10.42 -0.16
CA VAL A 368 5.26 9.96 -0.79
C VAL A 368 4.13 10.91 -0.41
N LYS A 369 3.42 11.41 -1.41
CA LYS A 369 2.16 12.14 -1.24
C LYS A 369 1.03 11.28 -1.76
N PHE A 370 -0.06 11.19 -1.00
CA PHE A 370 -1.17 10.29 -1.26
C PHE A 370 -2.51 11.06 -1.27
N LYS A 371 -3.41 10.71 -2.21
CA LYS A 371 -4.71 11.35 -2.56
C LYS A 371 -4.65 12.78 -3.14
N GLY A 372 -4.39 12.91 -4.44
CA GLY A 372 -4.67 14.12 -5.22
C GLY A 372 -6.16 14.31 -5.53
N VAL A 373 -6.58 15.52 -5.93
CA VAL A 373 -7.96 15.84 -6.37
C VAL A 373 -8.28 15.35 -7.79
N GLY A 374 -7.29 14.79 -8.51
CA GLY A 374 -7.45 14.19 -9.84
C GLY A 374 -7.28 15.13 -11.03
N LYS A 375 -6.52 16.24 -10.89
CA LYS A 375 -6.22 17.18 -12.01
C LYS A 375 -5.53 16.51 -13.19
N SER A 376 -4.46 15.75 -12.93
CA SER A 376 -3.70 15.02 -13.95
C SER A 376 -4.58 13.97 -14.65
N CYS A 377 -5.41 13.26 -13.88
CA CYS A 377 -6.38 12.33 -14.43
C CYS A 377 -7.43 13.02 -15.31
N LEU A 378 -7.88 14.24 -14.97
CA LEU A 378 -8.77 15.02 -15.83
C LEU A 378 -8.07 15.42 -17.15
N LEU A 379 -6.81 15.83 -17.08
CA LEU A 379 -6.01 16.16 -18.27
C LEU A 379 -5.85 14.94 -19.18
N LEU A 380 -5.37 13.81 -18.65
CA LEU A 380 -5.19 12.57 -19.41
C LEU A 380 -6.51 12.03 -19.98
N GLN A 381 -7.59 12.08 -19.20
CA GLN A 381 -8.91 11.66 -19.68
C GLN A 381 -9.42 12.58 -20.79
N PHE A 382 -9.02 13.86 -20.80
CA PHE A 382 -9.35 14.80 -21.87
C PHE A 382 -8.49 14.62 -23.12
N THR A 383 -7.18 14.40 -22.99
CA THR A 383 -6.27 14.28 -24.15
C THR A 383 -6.29 12.89 -24.76
N ASP A 384 -6.25 11.85 -23.93
CA ASP A 384 -5.94 10.48 -24.36
C ASP A 384 -7.15 9.54 -24.20
N LYS A 385 -8.25 10.01 -23.60
CA LYS A 385 -9.43 9.20 -23.24
C LYS A 385 -9.06 7.98 -22.37
N ARG A 386 -8.06 8.14 -21.50
CA ARG A 386 -7.58 7.10 -20.59
C ARG A 386 -7.63 7.56 -19.15
N PHE A 387 -8.04 6.65 -18.27
CA PHE A 387 -7.94 6.81 -16.83
C PHE A 387 -6.87 5.87 -16.27
N LEU A 388 -5.89 6.46 -15.59
CA LEU A 388 -4.91 5.73 -14.79
C LEU A 388 -5.33 5.79 -13.32
N ARG A 389 -5.73 4.65 -12.76
CA ARG A 389 -5.97 4.49 -11.31
C ARG A 389 -4.73 4.81 -10.49
N GLU A 390 -3.57 4.53 -11.07
CA GLU A 390 -2.24 4.82 -10.51
C GLU A 390 -1.59 5.91 -11.36
N HIS A 391 -1.48 7.12 -10.81
CA HIS A 391 -0.78 8.22 -11.45
C HIS A 391 0.41 8.62 -10.58
N ASP A 392 1.59 8.74 -11.18
CA ASP A 392 2.75 9.29 -10.48
C ASP A 392 2.47 10.76 -10.10
N LEU A 393 3.04 11.24 -9.01
CA LEU A 393 2.80 12.61 -8.59
C LEU A 393 3.33 13.59 -9.63
N THR A 394 2.56 14.61 -9.99
CA THR A 394 3.04 15.73 -10.82
C THR A 394 4.09 16.52 -10.03
N ILE A 395 5.36 16.22 -10.29
CA ILE A 395 6.51 16.97 -9.75
C ILE A 395 6.79 18.11 -10.74
N GLY A 396 6.24 19.29 -10.45
CA GLY A 396 6.34 20.46 -11.34
C GLY A 396 5.07 20.65 -12.15
N VAL A 397 5.20 20.57 -13.49
CA VAL A 397 4.10 20.84 -14.45
C VAL A 397 4.11 19.84 -15.59
N GLU A 398 2.94 19.30 -15.91
CA GLU A 398 2.69 18.49 -17.09
C GLU A 398 1.96 19.31 -18.16
N PHE A 399 2.22 19.02 -19.43
CA PHE A 399 1.65 19.74 -20.56
C PHE A 399 0.81 18.80 -21.44
N GLY A 400 -0.42 19.21 -21.74
CA GLY A 400 -1.27 18.57 -22.73
C GLY A 400 -1.79 19.58 -23.75
N ALA A 401 -2.03 19.13 -24.98
CA ALA A 401 -2.66 19.95 -26.00
C ALA A 401 -3.67 19.14 -26.80
N ARG A 402 -4.84 19.73 -27.07
CA ARG A 402 -5.88 19.09 -27.88
C ARG A 402 -6.59 20.12 -28.75
N MET A 403 -6.83 19.75 -30.01
CA MET A 403 -7.70 20.50 -30.91
C MET A 403 -9.16 20.17 -30.58
N VAL A 404 -9.98 21.20 -30.37
CA VAL A 404 -11.42 21.09 -30.17
C VAL A 404 -12.15 22.06 -31.11
N THR A 405 -13.38 21.74 -31.47
CA THR A 405 -14.24 22.64 -32.25
C THR A 405 -15.23 23.30 -31.30
N ILE A 406 -15.19 24.63 -31.20
CA ILE A 406 -16.07 25.44 -30.35
C ILE A 406 -16.72 26.49 -31.26
N ASP A 407 -18.05 26.54 -31.29
CA ASP A 407 -18.84 27.43 -32.15
C ASP A 407 -18.40 27.37 -33.64
N GLY A 408 -18.13 26.16 -34.13
CA GLY A 408 -17.66 25.93 -35.50
C GLY A 408 -16.21 26.34 -35.78
N ARG A 409 -15.49 26.87 -34.77
CA ARG A 409 -14.09 27.28 -34.92
C ARG A 409 -13.14 26.23 -34.34
N PRO A 410 -12.07 25.84 -35.06
CA PRO A 410 -11.04 24.98 -34.51
C PRO A 410 -10.17 25.77 -33.52
N ILE A 411 -10.11 25.32 -32.27
CA ILE A 411 -9.34 25.93 -31.19
C ILE A 411 -8.35 24.89 -30.64
N LYS A 412 -7.07 25.28 -30.54
CA LYS A 412 -6.05 24.48 -29.86
C LYS A 412 -6.01 24.86 -28.39
N LEU A 413 -6.51 23.99 -27.51
CA LEU A 413 -6.32 24.15 -26.08
C LEU A 413 -4.92 23.68 -25.69
N GLN A 414 -4.15 24.55 -25.04
CA GLN A 414 -2.88 24.24 -24.40
C GLN A 414 -3.11 24.27 -22.90
N ILE A 415 -2.85 23.15 -22.23
CA ILE A 415 -3.24 22.93 -20.84
C ILE A 415 -1.99 22.55 -20.06
N TRP A 416 -1.77 23.27 -18.96
CA TRP A 416 -0.70 22.99 -18.01
C TRP A 416 -1.32 22.42 -16.74
N ASP A 417 -1.10 21.14 -16.47
CA ASP A 417 -1.42 20.54 -15.17
C ASP A 417 -0.30 20.88 -14.19
N THR A 418 -0.65 21.62 -13.15
CA THR A 418 0.31 22.12 -12.16
C THR A 418 0.18 21.34 -10.85
N ALA A 419 1.28 21.25 -10.12
CA ALA A 419 1.26 20.73 -8.75
C ALA A 419 0.28 21.56 -7.88
N GLY A 420 -0.82 20.95 -7.48
CA GLY A 420 -1.86 21.59 -6.64
C GLY A 420 -1.53 21.55 -5.14
N GLN A 421 -0.27 21.78 -4.78
CA GLN A 421 0.22 21.72 -3.40
C GLN A 421 0.92 23.02 -3.05
N GLU A 422 0.75 23.46 -1.81
CA GLU A 422 1.29 24.73 -1.33
C GLU A 422 2.82 24.82 -1.44
N SER A 423 3.54 23.70 -1.28
CA SER A 423 5.00 23.65 -1.43
C SER A 423 5.50 24.02 -2.83
N PHE A 424 4.62 23.98 -3.83
CA PHE A 424 4.93 24.33 -5.22
C PHE A 424 4.20 25.61 -5.68
N ARG A 425 3.57 26.37 -4.76
CA ARG A 425 2.88 27.64 -5.06
C ARG A 425 3.74 28.60 -5.86
N SER A 426 5.03 28.70 -5.57
CA SER A 426 5.97 29.56 -6.31
C SER A 426 6.12 29.17 -7.77
N ILE A 427 6.05 27.87 -8.08
CA ILE A 427 6.07 27.34 -9.44
C ILE A 427 4.70 27.57 -10.08
N THR A 428 3.60 27.24 -9.39
CA THR A 428 2.23 27.46 -9.90
C THR A 428 1.98 28.92 -10.31
N ARG A 429 2.52 29.89 -9.56
CA ARG A 429 2.40 31.33 -9.85
C ARG A 429 2.95 31.73 -11.22
N SER A 430 4.03 31.10 -11.69
CA SER A 430 4.56 31.43 -13.03
C SER A 430 3.61 31.02 -14.15
N TYR A 431 2.76 30.00 -13.93
CA TYR A 431 1.81 29.49 -14.91
C TYR A 431 0.45 30.20 -14.86
N TYR A 432 0.14 30.96 -13.80
CA TYR A 432 -0.99 31.88 -13.81
C TYR A 432 -0.76 33.05 -14.76
N ARG A 433 0.50 33.49 -14.89
CA ARG A 433 0.86 34.62 -15.75
C ARG A 433 0.58 34.28 -17.21
N GLY A 434 -0.38 35.00 -17.79
CA GLY A 434 -0.81 34.77 -19.16
C GLY A 434 -1.76 33.59 -19.35
N ALA A 435 -2.38 33.05 -18.30
CA ALA A 435 -3.47 32.09 -18.47
C ALA A 435 -4.78 32.81 -18.87
N ALA A 436 -5.42 32.36 -19.95
CA ALA A 436 -6.75 32.84 -20.37
C ALA A 436 -7.90 32.18 -19.57
N GLY A 437 -7.65 30.99 -19.01
CA GLY A 437 -8.56 30.30 -18.12
C GLY A 437 -7.86 29.36 -17.14
N ALA A 438 -8.58 28.95 -16.10
CA ALA A 438 -8.12 28.01 -15.09
C ALA A 438 -9.24 27.05 -14.67
N LEU A 439 -8.88 25.80 -14.38
CA LEU A 439 -9.75 24.83 -13.73
C LEU A 439 -9.32 24.73 -12.27
N LEU A 440 -10.22 25.07 -11.36
CA LEU A 440 -10.04 24.92 -9.92
C LEU A 440 -10.75 23.64 -9.48
N VAL A 441 -10.01 22.66 -8.98
CA VAL A 441 -10.53 21.29 -8.81
C VAL A 441 -10.50 20.88 -7.34
N TYR A 442 -11.62 20.36 -6.82
CA TYR A 442 -11.71 19.67 -5.53
C TYR A 442 -12.26 18.26 -5.68
N ASP A 443 -12.13 17.45 -4.62
CA ASP A 443 -12.64 16.08 -4.55
C ASP A 443 -13.94 16.07 -3.73
N ILE A 444 -15.07 15.68 -4.34
CA ILE A 444 -16.38 15.73 -3.66
C ILE A 444 -16.47 14.83 -2.42
N THR A 445 -15.56 13.85 -2.30
CA THR A 445 -15.50 12.92 -1.15
C THR A 445 -14.64 13.46 -0.01
N ARG A 446 -13.96 14.59 -0.19
CA ARG A 446 -13.01 15.15 0.79
C ARG A 446 -13.23 16.64 1.02
N ARG A 447 -13.94 16.96 2.10
CA ARG A 447 -14.24 18.34 2.55
C ARG A 447 -13.02 19.25 2.63
N GLU A 448 -11.89 18.74 3.12
CA GLU A 448 -10.63 19.51 3.23
C GLU A 448 -10.18 20.10 1.89
N THR A 449 -10.36 19.36 0.79
CA THR A 449 -9.97 19.83 -0.55
C THR A 449 -10.85 20.98 -1.04
N PHE A 450 -12.10 21.04 -0.58
CA PHE A 450 -13.02 22.14 -0.82
C PHE A 450 -12.67 23.37 0.03
N ASN A 451 -12.33 23.16 1.31
CA ASN A 451 -11.95 24.26 2.21
C ASN A 451 -10.72 25.05 1.71
N HIS A 452 -9.81 24.40 0.96
CA HIS A 452 -8.64 25.07 0.39
C HIS A 452 -8.93 25.91 -0.87
N LEU A 453 -10.12 25.79 -1.47
CA LEU A 453 -10.47 26.48 -2.73
C LEU A 453 -10.33 27.99 -2.65
N ALA A 454 -10.73 28.60 -1.52
CA ALA A 454 -10.65 30.04 -1.33
C ALA A 454 -9.22 30.57 -1.49
N SER A 455 -8.23 29.86 -0.91
CA SER A 455 -6.82 30.26 -0.99
C SER A 455 -6.25 30.10 -2.39
N TRP A 456 -6.63 29.04 -3.11
CA TRP A 456 -6.20 28.84 -4.50
C TRP A 456 -6.86 29.82 -5.48
N LEU A 457 -8.13 30.18 -5.22
CA LEU A 457 -8.84 31.19 -5.99
C LEU A 457 -8.19 32.57 -5.81
N GLU A 458 -7.83 32.92 -4.58
CA GLU A 458 -7.15 34.18 -4.27
C GLU A 458 -5.82 34.29 -5.02
N ASP A 459 -4.98 33.24 -4.99
CA ASP A 459 -3.73 33.25 -5.77
C ASP A 459 -3.96 33.42 -7.27
N ALA A 460 -4.92 32.68 -7.83
CA ALA A 460 -5.22 32.74 -9.25
C ALA A 460 -5.62 34.16 -9.66
N ARG A 461 -6.47 34.84 -8.87
CA ARG A 461 -6.87 36.23 -9.10
C ARG A 461 -5.72 37.23 -8.94
N GLN A 462 -4.80 36.99 -8.00
CA GLN A 462 -3.66 37.88 -7.76
C GLN A 462 -2.60 37.82 -8.86
N HIS A 463 -2.41 36.67 -9.51
CA HIS A 463 -1.26 36.44 -10.41
C HIS A 463 -1.65 36.22 -11.88
N ALA A 464 -2.92 35.94 -12.17
CA ALA A 464 -3.41 35.78 -13.54
C ALA A 464 -3.93 37.09 -14.15
N ASN A 465 -4.37 37.00 -15.41
CA ASN A 465 -5.09 38.10 -16.05
C ASN A 465 -6.39 38.41 -15.26
N PRO A 466 -6.72 39.67 -14.96
CA PRO A 466 -7.97 40.03 -14.26
C PRO A 466 -9.23 39.48 -14.91
N ASN A 467 -9.20 39.27 -16.24
CA ASN A 467 -10.30 38.74 -17.03
C ASN A 467 -10.27 37.21 -17.17
N ILE A 468 -9.40 36.50 -16.43
CA ILE A 468 -9.30 35.04 -16.47
C ILE A 468 -10.66 34.36 -16.28
N THR A 469 -10.91 33.32 -17.07
CA THR A 469 -12.12 32.50 -16.91
C THR A 469 -11.82 31.31 -16.01
N ILE A 470 -12.50 31.22 -14.86
CA ILE A 470 -12.27 30.15 -13.89
C ILE A 470 -13.48 29.22 -13.83
N LEU A 471 -13.24 27.92 -13.99
CA LEU A 471 -14.21 26.85 -13.78
C LEU A 471 -13.90 26.09 -12.49
N LEU A 472 -14.84 26.06 -11.55
CA LEU A 472 -14.81 25.18 -10.40
C LEU A 472 -15.29 23.78 -10.80
N VAL A 473 -14.48 22.77 -10.50
CA VAL A 473 -14.75 21.36 -10.81
C VAL A 473 -14.81 20.54 -9.53
N GLY A 474 -16.00 19.99 -9.23
CA GLY A 474 -16.16 18.93 -8.23
C GLY A 474 -15.84 17.57 -8.85
N ASN A 475 -14.62 17.06 -8.67
CA ASN A 475 -14.18 15.81 -9.27
C ASN A 475 -14.54 14.58 -8.42
N LYS A 476 -14.52 13.40 -9.04
CA LYS A 476 -14.91 12.09 -8.49
C LYS A 476 -16.41 11.96 -8.25
N SER A 477 -17.23 12.51 -9.14
CA SER A 477 -18.70 12.37 -9.09
C SER A 477 -19.18 10.92 -9.10
N ASP A 478 -18.37 9.98 -9.60
CA ASP A 478 -18.60 8.52 -9.53
C ASP A 478 -18.65 7.96 -8.10
N LEU A 479 -18.09 8.69 -7.13
CA LEU A 479 -18.09 8.32 -5.72
C LEU A 479 -19.13 9.09 -4.91
N ALA A 480 -20.26 9.47 -5.52
CA ALA A 480 -21.33 10.21 -4.85
C ALA A 480 -21.84 9.57 -3.54
N HIS A 481 -21.74 8.24 -3.40
CA HIS A 481 -22.09 7.53 -2.16
C HIS A 481 -21.15 7.83 -0.97
N ARG A 482 -19.96 8.40 -1.21
CA ARG A 482 -18.98 8.85 -0.20
C ARG A 482 -18.88 10.38 -0.14
N ARG A 483 -19.88 11.08 -0.66
CA ARG A 483 -19.86 12.54 -0.79
C ARG A 483 -19.71 13.21 0.58
N ALA A 484 -18.74 14.11 0.69
CA ALA A 484 -18.51 14.96 1.85
C ALA A 484 -18.87 16.43 1.58
N VAL A 485 -19.03 16.83 0.32
CA VAL A 485 -19.41 18.18 -0.13
C VAL A 485 -20.63 18.07 -1.04
N SER A 486 -21.72 18.75 -0.70
CA SER A 486 -22.94 18.75 -1.52
C SER A 486 -22.72 19.48 -2.84
N LYS A 487 -23.52 19.14 -3.85
CA LYS A 487 -23.42 19.82 -5.15
C LYS A 487 -23.81 21.29 -5.03
N GLU A 488 -24.83 21.55 -4.20
CA GLU A 488 -25.36 22.87 -3.88
C GLU A 488 -24.30 23.75 -3.21
N GLU A 489 -23.47 23.20 -2.32
CA GLU A 489 -22.36 23.92 -1.72
C GLU A 489 -21.31 24.36 -2.77
N GLY A 490 -21.01 23.47 -3.74
CA GLY A 490 -20.14 23.79 -4.86
C GLY A 490 -20.72 24.87 -5.79
N GLU A 491 -22.01 24.76 -6.12
CA GLU A 491 -22.74 25.74 -6.93
C GLU A 491 -22.77 27.11 -6.24
N GLN A 492 -23.05 27.14 -4.94
CA GLN A 492 -23.10 28.37 -4.15
C GLN A 492 -21.74 29.05 -4.08
N PHE A 493 -20.66 28.30 -3.78
CA PHE A 493 -19.30 28.85 -3.76
C PHE A 493 -18.92 29.44 -5.13
N ALA A 494 -19.27 28.75 -6.22
CA ALA A 494 -19.01 29.25 -7.57
C ALA A 494 -19.79 30.52 -7.87
N LYS A 495 -21.07 30.58 -7.49
CA LYS A 495 -21.94 31.76 -7.69
C LYS A 495 -21.42 32.97 -6.93
N GLU A 496 -21.09 32.82 -5.64
CA GLU A 496 -20.55 33.89 -4.80
C GLU A 496 -19.22 34.45 -5.34
N ASN A 497 -18.46 33.61 -6.02
CA ASN A 497 -17.16 33.97 -6.58
C ASN A 497 -17.18 34.22 -8.10
N GLY A 498 -18.35 34.27 -8.75
CA GLY A 498 -18.45 34.50 -10.20
C GLY A 498 -17.69 33.48 -11.06
N LEU A 499 -17.65 32.21 -10.61
CA LEU A 499 -16.99 31.10 -11.30
C LEU A 499 -18.03 30.30 -12.10
N LEU A 500 -17.58 29.62 -13.15
CA LEU A 500 -18.37 28.52 -13.73
C LEU A 500 -18.33 27.33 -12.75
N PHE A 501 -19.35 26.47 -12.78
CA PHE A 501 -19.37 25.24 -11.98
C PHE A 501 -19.78 24.01 -12.80
N LEU A 502 -19.15 22.87 -12.48
CA LEU A 502 -19.51 21.56 -12.98
C LEU A 502 -18.95 20.47 -12.07
N GLU A 503 -19.65 19.34 -11.93
CA GLU A 503 -19.08 18.11 -11.36
C GLU A 503 -18.62 17.17 -12.47
N ALA A 504 -17.49 16.50 -12.27
CA ALA A 504 -16.89 15.60 -13.24
C ALA A 504 -16.36 14.31 -12.58
N SER A 505 -16.12 13.30 -13.41
CA SER A 505 -15.42 12.09 -12.99
C SER A 505 -14.33 11.77 -13.99
N ALA A 506 -13.07 11.97 -13.57
CA ALA A 506 -11.92 11.53 -14.34
C ALA A 506 -11.91 10.00 -14.57
N SER A 507 -12.50 9.22 -13.64
CA SER A 507 -12.55 7.75 -13.76
C SER A 507 -13.52 7.26 -14.83
N THR A 508 -14.67 7.93 -14.98
CA THR A 508 -15.70 7.51 -15.95
C THR A 508 -15.65 8.34 -17.23
N GLY A 509 -14.97 9.49 -17.22
CA GLY A 509 -15.00 10.48 -18.30
C GLY A 509 -16.21 11.41 -18.25
N GLN A 510 -17.13 11.22 -17.30
CA GLN A 510 -18.32 12.06 -17.17
C GLN A 510 -17.93 13.53 -17.01
N ASN A 511 -18.50 14.37 -17.89
CA ASN A 511 -18.32 15.82 -17.97
C ASN A 511 -16.86 16.32 -18.07
N VAL A 512 -15.89 15.43 -18.32
CA VAL A 512 -14.49 15.84 -18.50
C VAL A 512 -14.36 16.69 -19.76
N GLU A 513 -14.95 16.26 -20.87
CA GLU A 513 -14.94 17.02 -22.13
C GLU A 513 -15.65 18.37 -21.98
N GLU A 514 -16.80 18.39 -21.30
CA GLU A 514 -17.56 19.61 -21.03
C GLU A 514 -16.75 20.60 -20.19
N ALA A 515 -16.00 20.15 -19.18
CA ALA A 515 -15.19 21.04 -18.35
C ALA A 515 -14.19 21.88 -19.17
N PHE A 516 -13.50 21.26 -20.13
CA PHE A 516 -12.53 21.96 -20.97
C PHE A 516 -13.20 22.79 -22.08
N THR A 517 -14.22 22.25 -22.76
CA THR A 517 -14.89 22.96 -23.86
C THR A 517 -15.71 24.15 -23.37
N LYS A 518 -16.40 24.04 -22.23
CA LYS A 518 -17.18 25.13 -21.61
C LYS A 518 -16.27 26.29 -21.18
N THR A 519 -15.10 25.98 -20.62
CA THR A 519 -14.09 26.98 -20.28
C THR A 519 -13.57 27.66 -21.56
N GLY A 520 -13.23 26.89 -22.59
CA GLY A 520 -12.80 27.42 -23.89
C GLY A 520 -13.85 28.31 -24.57
N ALA A 521 -15.13 27.91 -24.54
CA ALA A 521 -16.23 28.68 -25.10
C ALA A 521 -16.41 30.02 -24.40
N LYS A 522 -16.30 30.05 -23.07
CA LYS A 522 -16.41 31.31 -22.32
C LYS A 522 -15.22 32.25 -22.58
N ILE A 523 -14.02 31.71 -22.81
CA ILE A 523 -12.86 32.50 -23.25
C ILE A 523 -13.09 33.05 -24.66
N LEU A 524 -13.58 32.22 -25.60
CA LEU A 524 -13.90 32.66 -26.96
C LEU A 524 -14.94 33.79 -26.97
N GLN A 525 -15.98 33.67 -26.15
CA GLN A 525 -16.98 34.71 -25.97
C GLN A 525 -16.33 36.03 -25.53
N LYS A 526 -15.46 36.00 -24.50
CA LYS A 526 -14.75 37.20 -24.03
C LYS A 526 -13.82 37.81 -25.09
N ILE A 527 -13.24 37.01 -25.98
CA ILE A 527 -12.48 37.53 -27.13
C ILE A 527 -13.40 38.27 -28.10
N GLN A 528 -14.57 37.71 -28.42
CA GLN A 528 -15.55 38.34 -29.31
C GLN A 528 -16.13 39.63 -28.73
N GLU A 529 -16.27 39.70 -27.41
CA GLU A 529 -16.69 40.90 -26.66
C GLU A 529 -15.57 41.95 -26.51
N GLY A 530 -14.35 41.67 -26.99
CA GLY A 530 -13.21 42.59 -26.91
C GLY A 530 -12.57 42.69 -25.51
N VAL A 531 -12.92 41.81 -24.58
CA VAL A 531 -12.39 41.77 -23.21
C VAL A 531 -10.93 41.25 -23.19
N PHE A 532 -10.59 40.36 -24.12
CA PHE A 532 -9.22 39.92 -24.34
C PHE A 532 -8.64 40.58 -25.58
N ASP A 533 -7.52 41.30 -25.40
CA ASP A 533 -6.70 41.76 -26.51
C ASP A 533 -5.85 40.61 -27.05
N VAL A 534 -6.21 40.15 -28.24
CA VAL A 534 -5.53 39.08 -29.00
C VAL A 534 -4.22 39.51 -29.65
N SER A 535 -3.94 40.82 -29.72
CA SER A 535 -2.65 41.34 -30.20
C SER A 535 -1.58 41.32 -29.10
N ASN A 536 -2.00 41.26 -27.84
CA ASN A 536 -1.12 41.21 -26.68
C ASN A 536 -0.77 39.76 -26.32
N GLU A 537 0.47 39.34 -26.63
CA GLU A 537 0.95 37.98 -26.32
C GLU A 537 0.91 37.63 -24.81
N SER A 538 0.81 38.64 -23.92
CA SER A 538 0.68 38.40 -22.47
C SER A 538 -0.70 37.89 -22.04
N SER A 539 -1.68 37.84 -22.94
CA SER A 539 -3.02 37.27 -22.69
C SER A 539 -3.09 35.74 -22.80
N GLY A 540 -2.01 35.09 -23.27
CA GLY A 540 -1.97 33.63 -23.48
C GLY A 540 -2.82 33.13 -24.64
N ILE A 541 -3.24 34.02 -25.53
CA ILE A 541 -4.09 33.72 -26.67
C ILE A 541 -3.29 34.06 -27.93
N LYS A 542 -3.27 33.15 -28.91
CA LYS A 542 -2.62 33.36 -30.21
C LYS A 542 -3.59 33.06 -31.34
N VAL A 543 -3.73 33.99 -32.28
CA VAL A 543 -4.54 33.79 -33.50
C VAL A 543 -3.68 33.05 -34.52
N GLY A 544 -4.06 31.81 -34.84
CA GLY A 544 -3.41 31.05 -35.90
C GLY A 544 -3.64 31.72 -37.24
N HIS A 545 -2.57 31.99 -38.00
CA HIS A 545 -2.70 32.45 -39.38
C HIS A 545 -3.20 31.29 -40.23
N GLY A 546 -4.47 31.33 -40.65
CA GLY A 546 -4.99 30.39 -41.61
C GLY A 546 -4.23 30.52 -42.92
N ARG A 547 -3.50 29.47 -43.32
CA ARG A 547 -3.09 29.34 -44.73
C ARG A 547 -4.38 29.29 -45.54
N ALA A 548 -4.57 30.29 -46.40
CA ALA A 548 -5.56 30.22 -47.48
C ALA A 548 -5.36 28.88 -48.22
N GLN A 549 -6.44 28.13 -48.40
CA GLN A 549 -6.46 26.95 -49.23
C GLN A 549 -6.07 27.36 -50.66
N GLY A 550 -4.83 27.04 -51.06
CA GLY A 550 -4.42 27.02 -52.46
C GLY A 550 -4.97 25.76 -53.14
N PRO A 551 -5.14 25.75 -54.47
CA PRO A 551 -5.91 24.72 -55.17
C PRO A 551 -5.27 23.34 -55.03
N VAL A 552 -6.13 22.34 -54.93
CA VAL A 552 -5.82 20.91 -54.92
C VAL A 552 -5.00 20.56 -56.17
N GLY A 553 -3.72 20.23 -55.97
CA GLY A 553 -2.84 19.66 -56.98
C GLY A 553 -2.18 18.42 -56.40
N GLY A 554 -2.70 17.24 -56.75
CA GLY A 554 -2.16 15.96 -56.32
C GLY A 554 -0.79 15.66 -56.92
N ARG A 555 0.04 14.94 -56.16
CA ARG A 555 0.94 13.91 -56.68
C ARG A 555 1.53 13.09 -55.54
N ASP A 556 1.39 11.78 -55.70
CA ASP A 556 1.99 10.70 -54.93
C ASP A 556 3.52 10.84 -54.83
N GLY A 557 4.09 10.36 -53.72
CA GLY A 557 5.54 10.33 -53.55
C GLY A 557 6.00 9.71 -52.23
N ALA A 558 6.05 8.38 -52.22
CA ALA A 558 6.92 7.49 -51.45
C ALA A 558 7.70 8.04 -50.24
N VAL A 559 7.46 7.41 -49.08
CA VAL A 559 8.35 7.42 -47.93
C VAL A 559 9.61 6.61 -48.27
N ALA A 560 10.75 7.30 -48.41
CA ALA A 560 12.07 6.69 -48.48
C ALA A 560 12.85 6.98 -47.18
N GLN A 561 13.36 5.90 -46.57
CA GLN A 561 14.34 5.89 -45.50
C GLN A 561 15.70 6.47 -45.95
N ARG A 562 16.40 7.16 -45.04
CA ARG A 562 17.85 7.03 -44.70
C ARG A 562 18.31 8.27 -43.90
N SER A 563 18.71 8.11 -42.63
CA SER A 563 20.05 7.81 -42.11
C SER A 563 21.03 9.00 -42.10
N GLY A 564 21.45 9.40 -40.89
CA GLY A 564 22.88 9.59 -40.57
C GLY A 564 23.58 10.91 -40.89
N CYS A 565 23.88 11.64 -39.81
CA CYS A 565 25.17 12.25 -39.44
C CYS A 565 25.70 13.59 -40.00
N CYS A 566 26.29 14.31 -39.03
CA CYS A 566 27.35 15.32 -39.02
C CYS A 566 27.00 16.79 -39.37
N SER A 567 26.92 17.62 -38.33
CA SER A 567 28.04 18.50 -37.90
C SER A 567 27.83 18.93 -36.45
#